data_AF-A8T3Y9-F1
#
_entry.id   AF-A8T3Y9-F1
#
_cell.length_a   1.000
_cell.length_b   1.000
_cell.length_c   1.000
_cell.angle_alpha   90.00
_cell.angle_beta   90.00
_cell.angle_gamma   90.00
#
_symmetry.space_group_name_H-M   'P 1'
#
loop_
_entity.id
_entity.type
_entity.pdbx_description
1 polymer ?
#
loop_
_entity_poly.entity_id
_entity_poly.type
_entity_poly.pdbx_seq_one_letter_code
_entity_poly.pdbx_strand_id
1 'polypeptide(L)'
;MQGEVLKGVSVGQTGVTVRRSRTIIAIMVGMVWSGGASASELINFDEQDELNRINTAYEQDFGALGVDENIAHYNKLNAEIESTKIKLINSVDRIKSDSSRLKDKLVDGVYDESLILTLRNMSAKVNTMKKQIETAGKELIETKRALSDDQQAASQVERAKNDALLALYENIKARHLTESKRVINDTFEGNLQCNVAESLSTCVNRNLPSIKNAFVLSKGGLSRTQLTSFRVVDATQRLNGDLSFTADASYKHAYNANTEIELRQALNLDKVRFVFRSNSKNTVFYINDQEVGSGEVVDVTGNYIGIYSVRAVNNGKIQSLKLNLKNGGDYFFPFSKKASPKQVTLANPVAEVAMDKDSTNTTFSESLLPSPATVKVNSAKKQVVKRYANKVLFKDEVFTYLMPRSKKNRKYSDVFLSREESTEYCESLSSSLPSKEAYEYLEQYADLPSGNYWTEKGTVYSSVKNQEQGKTLEQNKLICMVSMS
;
A
#
# COMPACT_ATOMS: atom_id res chain seq x y z
N MET A 1 -56.52 44.63 -18.44
CA MET A 1 -56.28 43.80 -19.64
C MET A 1 -55.50 42.58 -19.17
N GLN A 2 -56.19 41.52 -18.72
CA GLN A 2 -56.66 40.38 -19.54
C GLN A 2 -55.50 39.79 -20.37
N GLY A 3 -55.12 38.52 -20.26
CA GLY A 3 -55.66 37.37 -19.54
C GLY A 3 -55.05 36.09 -20.15
N GLU A 4 -54.96 35.04 -19.31
CA GLU A 4 -55.03 33.59 -19.61
C GLU A 4 -54.01 32.94 -20.58
N VAL A 5 -53.13 32.01 -20.16
CA VAL A 5 -53.33 30.64 -19.58
C VAL A 5 -53.69 29.61 -20.67
N LEU A 6 -52.79 28.65 -20.96
CA LEU A 6 -52.98 27.18 -20.80
C LEU A 6 -52.09 26.29 -21.71
N LYS A 7 -51.40 25.37 -21.03
CA LYS A 7 -51.33 23.90 -21.21
C LYS A 7 -50.48 23.24 -22.31
N GLY A 8 -49.62 22.34 -21.80
CA GLY A 8 -49.56 20.91 -22.17
C GLY A 8 -48.39 20.55 -23.10
N VAL A 9 -47.66 19.44 -22.97
CA VAL A 9 -47.82 18.16 -22.25
C VAL A 9 -46.44 17.50 -22.12
N SER A 10 -46.19 16.78 -21.02
CA SER A 10 -45.02 15.91 -20.85
C SER A 10 -45.12 14.65 -21.71
N VAL A 11 -44.02 14.21 -22.34
CA VAL A 11 -43.77 12.78 -22.61
C VAL A 11 -42.30 12.50 -22.37
N GLY A 12 -42.03 11.61 -21.42
CA GLY A 12 -40.69 11.27 -20.96
C GLY A 12 -39.87 10.49 -21.98
N GLN A 13 -38.55 10.53 -21.81
CA GLN A 13 -37.67 9.52 -22.37
C GLN A 13 -36.69 9.01 -21.32
N THR A 14 -36.80 7.70 -21.18
CA THR A 14 -36.08 6.76 -20.32
C THR A 14 -34.58 6.85 -20.49
N GLY A 15 -33.87 6.99 -19.37
CA GLY A 15 -32.45 6.70 -19.30
C GLY A 15 -32.15 5.21 -19.49
N VAL A 16 -31.00 4.92 -20.12
CA VAL A 16 -30.30 3.66 -19.96
C VAL A 16 -28.83 3.98 -19.70
N THR A 17 -28.48 4.18 -18.44
CA THR A 17 -27.08 4.27 -18.00
C THR A 17 -26.47 2.87 -17.98
N VAL A 18 -25.59 2.59 -18.94
CA VAL A 18 -24.81 1.35 -19.05
C VAL A 18 -23.77 1.33 -17.93
N ARG A 19 -23.96 0.41 -16.97
CA ARG A 19 -23.09 0.17 -15.83
C ARG A 19 -21.90 -0.70 -16.29
N ARG A 20 -20.76 -0.09 -16.61
CA ARG A 20 -19.49 -0.79 -16.85
C ARG A 20 -18.91 -1.29 -15.52
N SER A 21 -18.85 -2.61 -15.33
CA SER A 21 -17.97 -3.23 -14.33
C SER A 21 -16.59 -3.40 -14.95
N ARG A 22 -15.58 -2.72 -14.40
CA ARG A 22 -14.17 -2.99 -14.68
C ARG A 22 -13.53 -3.52 -13.41
N THR A 23 -13.18 -4.79 -13.43
CA THR A 23 -12.27 -5.40 -12.46
C THR A 23 -10.88 -4.98 -12.88
N ILE A 24 -10.29 -4.03 -12.15
CA ILE A 24 -8.90 -3.61 -12.33
C ILE A 24 -8.08 -4.50 -11.39
N ILE A 25 -7.21 -5.33 -11.97
CA ILE A 25 -6.20 -6.08 -11.23
C ILE A 25 -5.10 -5.06 -10.93
N ALA A 26 -5.03 -4.62 -9.67
CA ALA A 26 -3.99 -3.71 -9.21
C ALA A 26 -2.79 -4.55 -8.77
N ILE A 27 -1.74 -4.55 -9.58
CA ILE A 27 -0.46 -5.15 -9.24
C ILE A 27 0.43 -3.98 -8.83
N MET A 28 0.64 -3.84 -7.52
CA MET A 28 1.54 -2.83 -6.99
C MET A 28 2.97 -3.32 -7.09
N VAL A 29 3.79 -2.57 -7.82
CA VAL A 29 5.25 -2.67 -7.78
C VAL A 29 5.72 -1.33 -7.23
N GLY A 30 6.19 -1.34 -5.97
CA GLY A 30 6.72 -0.16 -5.32
C GLY A 30 8.23 -0.13 -5.39
N MET A 31 8.80 0.73 -6.24
CA MET A 31 10.16 1.23 -6.04
C MET A 31 10.10 2.32 -4.97
N VAL A 32 10.74 2.08 -3.83
CA VAL A 32 10.96 3.10 -2.80
C VAL A 32 12.44 3.40 -2.79
N TRP A 33 12.80 4.61 -3.21
CA TRP A 33 14.11 5.19 -3.01
C TRP A 33 14.26 5.54 -1.52
N SER A 34 15.21 4.91 -0.84
CA SER A 34 15.50 5.17 0.58
C SER A 34 16.42 6.39 0.72
N GLY A 35 15.92 7.43 1.37
CA GLY A 35 16.74 8.51 1.92
C GLY A 35 17.51 8.03 3.15
N GLY A 36 18.77 7.63 2.96
CA GLY A 36 19.67 7.23 4.04
C GLY A 36 20.56 8.38 4.49
N ALA A 37 20.14 9.15 5.50
CA ALA A 37 21.01 10.12 6.17
C ALA A 37 21.50 9.65 7.55
N SER A 38 21.05 8.48 8.03
CA SER A 38 21.38 7.96 9.38
C SER A 38 22.19 6.66 9.38
N ALA A 39 22.54 6.12 8.19
CA ALA A 39 23.13 4.79 8.04
C ALA A 39 24.66 4.73 8.07
N SER A 40 25.36 5.88 8.03
CA SER A 40 26.80 5.92 7.71
C SER A 40 27.74 5.36 8.81
N GLU A 41 27.25 5.09 10.02
CA GLU A 41 28.03 4.41 11.07
C GLU A 41 27.77 2.90 11.14
N LEU A 42 26.62 2.42 10.62
CA LEU A 42 26.23 1.01 10.74
C LEU A 42 26.74 0.17 9.56
N ILE A 43 26.69 0.76 8.37
CA ILE A 43 27.08 0.14 7.11
C ILE A 43 28.39 0.81 6.68
N ASN A 44 29.43 0.01 6.46
CA ASN A 44 30.71 0.53 5.98
C ASN A 44 30.66 0.79 4.46
N PHE A 45 31.74 1.35 3.91
CA PHE A 45 31.80 1.71 2.49
C PHE A 45 31.61 0.50 1.55
N ASP A 46 32.26 -0.63 1.84
CA ASP A 46 32.19 -1.82 0.99
C ASP A 46 30.79 -2.45 1.02
N GLU A 47 30.15 -2.47 2.18
CA GLU A 47 28.78 -2.96 2.36
C GLU A 47 27.75 -2.03 1.70
N GLN A 48 28.02 -0.73 1.67
CA GLN A 48 27.20 0.23 0.96
C GLN A 48 27.34 0.07 -0.56
N ASP A 49 28.55 -0.19 -1.07
CA ASP A 49 28.76 -0.51 -2.48
C ASP A 49 28.02 -1.79 -2.88
N GLU A 50 28.07 -2.82 -2.04
CA GLU A 50 27.33 -4.06 -2.28
C GLU A 50 25.81 -3.85 -2.25
N LEU A 51 25.28 -3.05 -1.31
CA LEU A 51 23.87 -2.66 -1.28
C LEU A 51 23.45 -1.94 -2.57
N ASN A 52 24.30 -1.02 -3.07
CA ASN A 52 24.04 -0.30 -4.31
C ASN A 52 24.06 -1.24 -5.52
N ARG A 53 24.97 -2.22 -5.57
CA ARG A 53 25.00 -3.24 -6.62
C ARG A 53 23.74 -4.09 -6.62
N ILE A 54 23.28 -4.56 -5.45
CA ILE A 54 22.04 -5.33 -5.31
C ILE A 54 20.84 -4.51 -5.84
N ASN A 55 20.75 -3.23 -5.48
CA ASN A 55 19.68 -2.37 -5.95
C ASN A 55 19.74 -2.11 -7.46
N THR A 56 20.93 -1.86 -8.00
CA THR A 56 21.13 -1.63 -9.45
C THR A 56 20.77 -2.86 -10.27
N ALA A 57 21.20 -4.06 -9.83
CA ALA A 57 20.86 -5.32 -10.49
C ALA A 57 19.34 -5.56 -10.49
N TYR A 58 18.68 -5.30 -9.36
CA TYR A 58 17.22 -5.36 -9.28
C TYR A 58 16.53 -4.40 -10.26
N GLU A 59 16.97 -3.14 -10.34
CA GLU A 59 16.37 -2.16 -11.24
C GLU A 59 16.52 -2.57 -12.72
N GLN A 60 17.68 -3.12 -13.09
CA GLN A 60 17.94 -3.63 -14.44
C GLN A 60 17.07 -4.84 -14.76
N ASP A 61 17.10 -5.86 -13.90
CA ASP A 61 16.36 -7.11 -14.10
C ASP A 61 14.85 -6.87 -14.11
N PHE A 62 14.36 -6.02 -13.19
CA PHE A 62 12.96 -5.66 -13.11
C PHE A 62 12.52 -4.81 -14.31
N GLY A 63 13.32 -3.81 -14.69
CA GLY A 63 13.05 -2.96 -15.85
C GLY A 63 13.00 -3.75 -17.17
N ALA A 64 13.84 -4.78 -17.30
CA ALA A 64 13.85 -5.66 -18.47
C ALA A 64 12.56 -6.48 -18.66
N LEU A 65 11.75 -6.64 -17.62
CA LEU A 65 10.47 -7.36 -17.71
C LEU A 65 9.37 -6.55 -18.41
N GLY A 66 9.53 -5.22 -18.56
CA GLY A 66 8.57 -4.39 -19.29
C GLY A 66 7.14 -4.42 -18.74
N VAL A 67 6.96 -4.76 -17.46
CA VAL A 67 5.65 -4.95 -16.82
C VAL A 67 4.78 -3.69 -16.99
N ASP A 68 5.35 -2.51 -16.76
CA ASP A 68 4.62 -1.24 -16.87
C ASP A 68 4.21 -0.93 -18.31
N GLU A 69 5.08 -1.21 -19.29
CA GLU A 69 4.77 -1.05 -20.71
C GLU A 69 3.63 -1.99 -21.13
N ASN A 70 3.68 -3.25 -20.69
CA ASN A 70 2.64 -4.24 -20.96
C ASN A 70 1.31 -3.90 -20.29
N ILE A 71 1.32 -3.32 -19.08
CA ILE A 71 0.12 -2.82 -18.40
C ILE A 71 -0.47 -1.64 -19.18
N ALA A 72 0.36 -0.68 -19.59
CA ALA A 72 -0.08 0.46 -20.37
C ALA A 72 -0.69 0.02 -21.71
N HIS A 73 -0.04 -0.93 -22.39
CA HIS A 73 -0.52 -1.52 -23.64
C HIS A 73 -1.88 -2.22 -23.45
N TYR A 74 -2.02 -3.06 -22.42
CA TYR A 74 -3.28 -3.72 -22.07
C TYR A 74 -4.41 -2.72 -21.82
N ASN A 75 -4.14 -1.66 -21.05
CA ASN A 75 -5.11 -0.62 -20.75
C ASN A 75 -5.56 0.14 -22.00
N LYS A 76 -4.62 0.44 -22.91
CA LYS A 76 -4.89 1.08 -24.19
C LYS A 76 -5.79 0.19 -25.07
N LEU A 77 -5.44 -1.08 -25.26
CA LEU A 77 -6.24 -2.03 -26.04
C LEU A 77 -7.66 -2.15 -25.47
N ASN A 78 -7.80 -2.25 -24.15
CA ASN A 78 -9.10 -2.33 -23.49
C ASN A 78 -9.93 -1.05 -23.70
N ALA A 79 -9.30 0.13 -23.68
CA ALA A 79 -9.98 1.39 -23.96
C ALA A 79 -10.43 1.50 -25.42
N GLU A 80 -9.59 1.06 -26.37
CA GLU A 80 -9.89 1.05 -27.80
C GLU A 80 -11.05 0.11 -28.15
N ILE A 81 -11.07 -1.10 -27.58
CA ILE A 81 -12.19 -2.05 -27.70
C ILE A 81 -13.49 -1.41 -27.20
N GLU A 82 -13.45 -0.80 -26.02
CA GLU A 82 -14.63 -0.20 -25.40
C GLU A 82 -15.13 1.04 -26.15
N SER A 83 -14.23 1.83 -26.74
CA SER A 83 -14.58 2.95 -27.63
C SER A 83 -15.22 2.45 -28.92
N THR A 84 -14.64 1.41 -29.53
CA THR A 84 -15.16 0.82 -30.78
C THR A 84 -16.52 0.16 -30.58
N LYS A 85 -16.77 -0.48 -29.43
CA LYS A 85 -18.10 -0.98 -29.06
C LYS A 85 -19.15 0.13 -28.98
N ILE A 86 -18.83 1.29 -28.40
CA ILE A 86 -19.75 2.43 -28.35
C ILE A 86 -20.07 2.94 -29.77
N LYS A 87 -19.05 3.12 -30.62
CA LYS A 87 -19.24 3.53 -32.02
C LYS A 87 -20.09 2.53 -32.80
N LEU A 88 -19.91 1.24 -32.53
CA LEU A 88 -20.71 0.16 -33.11
C LEU A 88 -22.18 0.27 -32.68
N ILE A 89 -22.46 0.42 -31.39
CA ILE A 89 -23.84 0.58 -30.88
C ILE A 89 -24.52 1.79 -31.53
N ASN A 90 -23.85 2.96 -31.51
CA ASN A 90 -24.40 4.18 -32.11
C ASN A 90 -24.65 4.03 -33.62
N SER A 91 -23.79 3.30 -34.33
CA SER A 91 -23.97 3.04 -35.76
C SER A 91 -25.14 2.09 -36.02
N VAL A 92 -25.33 1.07 -35.17
CA VAL A 92 -26.48 0.17 -35.24
C VAL A 92 -27.78 0.91 -34.96
N ASP A 93 -27.82 1.80 -33.97
CA ASP A 93 -29.02 2.57 -33.64
C ASP A 93 -29.39 3.58 -34.73
N ARG A 94 -28.38 4.23 -35.34
CA ARG A 94 -28.59 5.06 -36.53
C ARG A 94 -29.12 4.26 -37.72
N ILE A 95 -28.54 3.09 -38.01
CA ILE A 95 -29.04 2.20 -39.06
C ILE A 95 -30.52 1.84 -38.83
N LYS A 96 -30.90 1.51 -37.58
CA LYS A 96 -32.31 1.23 -37.25
C LYS A 96 -33.20 2.45 -37.51
N SER A 97 -32.81 3.63 -37.02
CA SER A 97 -33.60 4.87 -37.20
C SER A 97 -33.75 5.24 -38.67
N ASP A 98 -32.64 5.23 -39.42
CA ASP A 98 -32.61 5.58 -40.83
C ASP A 98 -33.34 4.54 -41.69
N SER A 99 -33.30 3.26 -41.30
CA SER A 99 -34.08 2.20 -41.94
C SER A 99 -35.59 2.39 -41.72
N SER A 100 -36.02 2.81 -40.52
CA SER A 100 -37.43 3.15 -40.27
C SER A 100 -37.85 4.35 -41.12
N ARG A 101 -37.03 5.40 -41.17
CA ARG A 101 -37.31 6.58 -42.01
C ARG A 101 -37.37 6.25 -43.50
N LEU A 102 -36.50 5.35 -43.98
CA LEU A 102 -36.54 4.88 -45.36
C LEU A 102 -37.83 4.12 -45.64
N LYS A 103 -38.28 3.26 -44.71
CA LYS A 103 -39.55 2.54 -44.82
C LYS A 103 -40.73 3.52 -44.91
N ASP A 104 -40.78 4.52 -44.04
CA ASP A 104 -41.86 5.51 -44.04
C ASP A 104 -41.90 6.30 -45.36
N LYS A 105 -40.74 6.79 -45.83
CA LYS A 105 -40.63 7.48 -47.13
C LYS A 105 -41.07 6.61 -48.30
N LEU A 106 -40.72 5.31 -48.29
CA LEU A 106 -41.14 4.37 -49.34
C LEU A 106 -42.65 4.13 -49.32
N VAL A 107 -43.28 4.07 -48.14
CA VAL A 107 -44.75 3.99 -48.02
C VAL A 107 -45.41 5.24 -48.57
N ASP A 108 -44.80 6.41 -48.38
CA ASP A 108 -45.25 7.69 -48.93
C ASP A 108 -44.91 7.87 -50.43
N GLY A 109 -44.31 6.86 -51.08
CA GLY A 109 -43.95 6.90 -52.50
C GLY A 109 -42.69 7.71 -52.83
N VAL A 110 -41.92 8.14 -51.83
CA VAL A 110 -40.69 8.94 -52.00
C VAL A 110 -39.46 8.05 -51.92
N TYR A 111 -38.64 8.08 -52.98
CA TYR A 111 -37.36 7.37 -53.04
C TYR A 111 -36.20 8.30 -52.64
N ASP A 112 -35.42 7.92 -51.61
CA ASP A 112 -34.28 8.70 -51.11
C ASP A 112 -32.97 7.91 -51.27
N GLU A 113 -32.29 8.13 -52.39
CA GLU A 113 -31.03 7.45 -52.74
C GLU A 113 -29.89 7.78 -51.75
N SER A 114 -29.86 9.01 -51.23
CA SER A 114 -28.85 9.47 -50.27
C SER A 114 -28.92 8.70 -48.95
N LEU A 115 -30.13 8.37 -48.51
CA LEU A 115 -30.38 7.58 -47.31
C LEU A 115 -29.93 6.13 -47.48
N ILE A 116 -30.17 5.55 -48.67
CA ILE A 116 -29.73 4.19 -49.01
C ILE A 116 -28.20 4.10 -49.04
N LEU A 117 -27.52 5.07 -49.66
CA LEU A 117 -26.04 5.13 -49.67
C LEU A 117 -25.47 5.27 -48.26
N THR A 118 -26.10 6.09 -47.41
CA THR A 118 -25.72 6.25 -46.01
C THR A 118 -25.83 4.93 -45.25
N LEU A 119 -26.97 4.24 -45.36
CA LEU A 119 -27.19 2.93 -44.73
C LEU A 119 -26.17 1.88 -45.19
N ARG A 120 -25.84 1.84 -46.49
CA ARG A 120 -24.84 0.92 -47.05
C ARG A 120 -23.44 1.19 -46.48
N ASN A 121 -23.03 2.45 -46.42
CA ASN A 121 -21.75 2.86 -45.82
C ASN A 121 -21.69 2.54 -44.32
N MET A 122 -22.78 2.73 -43.58
CA MET A 122 -22.83 2.41 -42.16
C MET A 122 -22.78 0.90 -41.91
N SER A 123 -23.42 0.09 -42.74
CA SER A 123 -23.32 -1.37 -42.68
C SER A 123 -21.89 -1.88 -42.91
N ALA A 124 -21.17 -1.31 -43.89
CA ALA A 124 -19.76 -1.63 -44.12
C ALA A 124 -18.86 -1.23 -42.92
N LYS A 125 -19.13 -0.06 -42.31
CA LYS A 125 -18.44 0.38 -41.09
C LYS A 125 -18.71 -0.56 -39.91
N VAL A 126 -19.92 -1.08 -39.76
CA VAL A 126 -20.28 -2.05 -38.71
C VAL A 126 -19.42 -3.32 -38.80
N ASN A 127 -19.27 -3.88 -40.00
CA ASN A 127 -18.43 -5.06 -40.20
C ASN A 127 -16.96 -4.78 -39.90
N THR A 128 -16.47 -3.61 -40.29
CA THR A 128 -15.09 -3.17 -40.00
C THR A 128 -14.86 -3.05 -38.49
N MET A 129 -15.77 -2.39 -37.77
CA MET A 129 -15.68 -2.24 -36.31
C MET A 129 -15.75 -3.58 -35.57
N LYS A 130 -16.59 -4.52 -36.04
CA LYS A 130 -16.62 -5.89 -35.47
C LYS A 130 -15.28 -6.60 -35.60
N LYS A 131 -14.66 -6.52 -36.79
CA LYS A 131 -13.33 -7.13 -37.03
C LYS A 131 -12.23 -6.47 -36.18
N GLN A 132 -12.29 -5.15 -35.99
CA GLN A 132 -11.38 -4.43 -35.10
C GLN A 132 -11.53 -4.89 -33.64
N ILE A 133 -12.76 -5.07 -33.15
CA ILE A 133 -13.02 -5.58 -31.79
C ILE A 133 -12.47 -7.01 -31.62
N GLU A 134 -12.66 -7.89 -32.60
CA GLU A 134 -12.12 -9.26 -32.53
C GLU A 134 -10.60 -9.29 -32.52
N THR A 135 -9.96 -8.46 -33.37
CA THR A 135 -8.49 -8.41 -33.48
C THR A 135 -7.87 -7.90 -32.19
N ALA A 136 -8.32 -6.72 -31.72
CA ALA A 136 -7.84 -6.16 -30.46
C ALA A 136 -8.18 -7.07 -29.26
N GLY A 137 -9.29 -7.81 -29.33
CA GLY A 137 -9.66 -8.78 -28.30
C GLY A 137 -8.69 -9.97 -28.19
N LYS A 138 -8.13 -10.44 -29.32
CA LYS A 138 -7.09 -11.48 -29.31
C LYS A 138 -5.78 -10.95 -28.72
N GLU A 139 -5.34 -9.78 -29.18
CA GLU A 139 -4.15 -9.09 -28.67
C GLU A 139 -4.25 -8.81 -27.16
N LEU A 140 -5.44 -8.45 -26.67
CA LEU A 140 -5.68 -8.23 -25.24
C LEU A 140 -5.50 -9.51 -24.41
N ILE A 141 -5.92 -10.67 -24.93
CA ILE A 141 -5.76 -11.97 -24.25
C ILE A 141 -4.28 -12.38 -24.22
N GLU A 142 -3.56 -12.17 -25.31
CA GLU A 142 -2.13 -12.45 -25.41
C GLU A 142 -1.33 -11.55 -24.46
N THR A 143 -1.61 -10.23 -24.47
CA THR A 143 -0.99 -9.26 -23.55
C THR A 143 -1.28 -9.62 -22.10
N LYS A 144 -2.49 -10.10 -21.78
CA LYS A 144 -2.84 -10.56 -20.43
C LYS A 144 -2.03 -11.79 -20.00
N ARG A 145 -1.75 -12.71 -20.92
CA ARG A 145 -0.92 -13.89 -20.62
C ARG A 145 0.53 -13.45 -20.38
N ALA A 146 1.09 -12.61 -21.25
CA ALA A 146 2.43 -12.04 -21.08
C ALA A 146 2.58 -11.35 -19.71
N LEU A 147 1.62 -10.50 -19.34
CA LEU A 147 1.60 -9.85 -18.01
C LEU A 147 1.63 -10.84 -16.84
N SER A 148 0.95 -11.98 -16.96
CA SER A 148 0.98 -13.01 -15.92
C SER A 148 2.36 -13.66 -15.79
N ASP A 149 3.02 -13.90 -16.92
CA ASP A 149 4.35 -14.50 -16.98
C ASP A 149 5.40 -13.49 -16.46
N ASP A 150 5.31 -12.23 -16.90
CA ASP A 150 6.18 -11.14 -16.43
C ASP A 150 6.04 -10.91 -14.92
N GLN A 151 4.82 -11.03 -14.38
CA GLN A 151 4.58 -10.90 -12.95
C GLN A 151 5.20 -12.06 -12.15
N GLN A 152 5.18 -13.28 -12.71
CA GLN A 152 5.86 -14.41 -12.10
C GLN A 152 7.38 -14.23 -12.13
N ALA A 153 7.93 -13.69 -13.22
CA ALA A 153 9.35 -13.36 -13.33
C ALA A 153 9.75 -12.23 -12.36
N ALA A 154 8.94 -11.18 -12.26
CA ALA A 154 9.11 -10.08 -11.29
C ALA A 154 9.20 -10.61 -9.86
N SER A 155 8.30 -11.54 -9.51
CA SER A 155 8.31 -12.19 -8.19
C SER A 155 9.62 -12.93 -7.91
N GLN A 156 10.29 -13.48 -8.94
CA GLN A 156 11.59 -14.15 -8.82
C GLN A 156 12.74 -13.16 -8.69
N VAL A 157 12.73 -12.07 -9.45
CA VAL A 157 13.70 -10.97 -9.33
C VAL A 157 13.65 -10.37 -7.92
N GLU A 158 12.43 -10.20 -7.38
CA GLU A 158 12.26 -9.80 -5.98
C GLU A 158 12.77 -10.86 -4.99
N ARG A 159 12.73 -12.18 -5.30
CA ARG A 159 13.34 -13.23 -4.44
C ARG A 159 14.82 -12.99 -4.36
N ALA A 160 15.47 -12.91 -5.52
CA ALA A 160 16.90 -12.78 -5.63
C ALA A 160 17.41 -11.52 -4.90
N LYS A 161 16.73 -10.38 -5.05
CA LYS A 161 17.06 -9.16 -4.30
C LYS A 161 17.00 -9.39 -2.79
N ASN A 162 15.89 -9.94 -2.30
CA ASN A 162 15.70 -10.14 -0.86
C ASN A 162 16.70 -11.13 -0.28
N ASP A 163 16.99 -12.23 -0.98
CA ASP A 163 17.98 -13.21 -0.57
C ASP A 163 19.38 -12.58 -0.49
N ALA A 164 19.73 -11.72 -1.46
CA ALA A 164 20.98 -10.96 -1.45
C ALA A 164 21.04 -9.95 -0.28
N LEU A 165 19.94 -9.23 -0.01
CA LEU A 165 19.86 -8.31 1.14
C LEU A 165 19.96 -9.04 2.49
N LEU A 166 19.38 -10.24 2.60
CA LEU A 166 19.50 -11.07 3.80
C LEU A 166 20.93 -11.60 3.99
N ALA A 167 21.60 -11.99 2.90
CA ALA A 167 23.01 -12.37 2.95
C ALA A 167 23.89 -11.20 3.39
N LEU A 168 23.65 -10.00 2.85
CA LEU A 168 24.33 -8.78 3.26
C LEU A 168 24.06 -8.45 4.75
N TYR A 169 22.81 -8.59 5.21
CA TYR A 169 22.45 -8.42 6.61
C TYR A 169 23.22 -9.35 7.55
N GLU A 170 23.27 -10.66 7.26
CA GLU A 170 24.00 -11.59 8.12
C GLU A 170 25.51 -11.32 8.09
N ASN A 171 26.07 -10.85 6.97
CA ASN A 171 27.47 -10.44 6.89
C ASN A 171 27.75 -9.21 7.79
N ILE A 172 26.95 -8.15 7.65
CA ILE A 172 27.08 -6.93 8.47
C ILE A 172 26.93 -7.27 9.96
N LYS A 173 25.93 -8.08 10.31
CA LYS A 173 25.70 -8.56 11.68
C LYS A 173 26.89 -9.36 12.22
N ALA A 174 27.47 -10.28 11.42
CA ALA A 174 28.64 -11.04 11.84
C ALA A 174 29.85 -10.13 12.09
N ARG A 175 30.04 -9.10 11.27
CA ARG A 175 31.06 -8.06 11.48
C ARG A 175 30.83 -7.33 12.80
N HIS A 176 29.65 -6.77 13.03
CA HIS A 176 29.33 -6.05 14.28
C HIS A 176 29.46 -6.94 15.52
N LEU A 177 29.07 -8.20 15.45
CA LEU A 177 29.28 -9.17 16.53
C LEU A 177 30.77 -9.41 16.80
N THR A 178 31.60 -9.41 15.77
CA THR A 178 33.06 -9.56 15.90
C THR A 178 33.68 -8.29 16.48
N GLU A 179 33.29 -7.11 15.99
CA GLU A 179 33.72 -5.81 16.50
C GLU A 179 33.32 -5.61 17.97
N SER A 180 32.15 -6.10 18.37
CA SER A 180 31.68 -6.00 19.76
C SER A 180 32.56 -6.72 20.79
N LYS A 181 33.33 -7.72 20.34
CA LYS A 181 34.27 -8.47 21.19
C LYS A 181 35.60 -7.73 21.36
N ARG A 182 35.94 -6.83 20.43
CA ARG A 182 37.24 -6.14 20.39
C ARG A 182 37.24 -4.93 21.32
N VAL A 183 38.31 -4.79 22.10
CA VAL A 183 38.61 -3.55 22.84
C VAL A 183 39.38 -2.62 21.92
N ILE A 184 38.90 -1.40 21.78
CA ILE A 184 39.54 -0.33 21.02
C ILE A 184 40.12 0.65 22.03
N ASN A 185 41.40 0.96 21.87
CA ASN A 185 42.08 2.01 22.62
C ASN A 185 42.15 3.25 21.76
N ASP A 186 41.79 4.39 22.32
CA ASP A 186 41.70 5.65 21.61
C ASP A 186 42.06 6.81 22.54
N THR A 187 42.44 7.93 21.95
CA THR A 187 42.81 9.14 22.66
C THR A 187 41.79 10.24 22.36
N PHE A 188 41.29 10.88 23.42
CA PHE A 188 40.27 11.92 23.34
C PHE A 188 40.81 13.22 23.89
N GLU A 189 40.82 14.25 23.05
CA GLU A 189 41.24 15.59 23.41
C GLU A 189 40.04 16.51 23.53
N GLY A 190 40.09 17.42 24.50
CA GLY A 190 39.01 18.37 24.72
C GLY A 190 39.42 19.56 25.56
N ASN A 191 38.52 20.54 25.61
CA ASN A 191 38.68 21.76 26.39
C ASN A 191 37.48 21.94 27.33
N LEU A 192 37.72 22.53 28.49
CA LEU A 192 36.70 22.83 29.49
C LEU A 192 37.03 24.12 30.24
N GLN A 193 36.02 24.78 30.82
CA GLN A 193 36.22 25.96 31.66
C GLN A 193 36.26 25.55 33.14
N CYS A 194 37.33 25.95 33.82
CA CYS A 194 37.49 25.82 35.26
C CYS A 194 37.37 27.17 35.95
N ASN A 195 37.03 27.14 37.24
CA ASN A 195 37.23 28.31 38.08
C ASN A 195 38.74 28.49 38.30
N VAL A 196 39.24 29.72 38.17
CA VAL A 196 40.66 30.06 38.38
C VAL A 196 41.13 29.73 39.80
N ALA A 197 40.22 29.77 40.78
CA ALA A 197 40.52 29.44 42.17
C ALA A 197 40.46 27.93 42.50
N GLU A 198 39.99 27.09 41.57
CA GLU A 198 39.86 25.65 41.75
C GLU A 198 41.12 24.93 41.24
N SER A 199 41.54 23.85 41.91
CA SER A 199 42.68 23.06 41.45
C SER A 199 42.35 22.27 40.18
N LEU A 200 43.36 22.06 39.33
CA LEU A 200 43.26 21.28 38.09
C LEU A 200 42.56 19.93 38.30
N SER A 201 42.98 19.18 39.32
CA SER A 201 42.45 17.84 39.60
C SER A 201 40.98 17.89 40.07
N THR A 202 40.61 18.90 40.86
CA THR A 202 39.22 19.10 41.29
C THR A 202 38.32 19.39 40.10
N CYS A 203 38.75 20.29 39.21
CA CYS A 203 37.98 20.67 38.04
C CYS A 203 37.81 19.49 37.05
N VAL A 204 38.87 18.73 36.77
CA VAL A 204 38.81 17.53 35.92
C VAL A 204 37.89 16.48 36.52
N ASN A 205 38.02 16.18 37.81
CA ASN A 205 37.18 15.17 38.48
C ASN A 205 35.70 15.57 38.51
N ARG A 206 35.38 16.85 38.71
CA ARG A 206 34.00 17.36 38.63
C ARG A 206 33.39 17.16 37.24
N ASN A 207 34.17 17.41 36.20
CA ASN A 207 33.72 17.33 34.81
C ASN A 207 33.88 15.93 34.19
N LEU A 208 34.49 14.99 34.89
CA LEU A 208 34.78 13.64 34.38
C LEU A 208 33.54 12.92 33.79
N PRO A 209 32.33 13.00 34.39
CA PRO A 209 31.13 12.41 33.79
C PRO A 209 30.77 13.05 32.44
N SER A 210 30.87 14.37 32.33
CA SER A 210 30.59 15.11 31.09
C SER A 210 31.62 14.79 30.01
N ILE A 211 32.90 14.70 30.38
CA ILE A 211 33.98 14.32 29.47
C ILE A 211 33.76 12.89 28.94
N LYS A 212 33.42 11.95 29.82
CA LYS A 212 33.08 10.56 29.43
C LYS A 212 31.88 10.52 28.48
N ASN A 213 30.83 11.28 28.77
CA ASN A 213 29.65 11.34 27.91
C ASN A 213 29.98 11.94 26.53
N ALA A 214 30.77 13.01 26.47
CA ALA A 214 31.22 13.60 25.23
C ALA A 214 32.04 12.61 24.38
N PHE A 215 32.95 11.87 25.01
CA PHE A 215 33.68 10.79 24.35
C PHE A 215 32.73 9.72 23.79
N VAL A 216 31.82 9.19 24.61
CA VAL A 216 30.88 8.15 24.18
C VAL A 216 29.98 8.63 23.04
N LEU A 217 29.50 9.88 23.10
CA LEU A 217 28.73 10.50 22.01
C LEU A 217 29.53 10.61 20.71
N SER A 218 30.83 10.92 20.79
CA SER A 218 31.71 10.96 19.62
C SER A 218 31.96 9.60 18.96
N LYS A 219 31.63 8.49 19.65
CA LYS A 219 31.85 7.11 19.19
C LYS A 219 30.53 6.37 18.92
N GLY A 220 29.46 7.07 18.56
CA GLY A 220 28.16 6.47 18.23
C GLY A 220 27.16 6.40 19.38
N GLY A 221 27.44 7.01 20.53
CA GLY A 221 26.48 7.21 21.62
C GLY A 221 26.41 6.09 22.65
N LEU A 222 25.65 6.36 23.72
CA LEU A 222 25.57 5.52 24.94
C LEU A 222 24.97 4.13 24.68
N SER A 223 24.13 3.99 23.65
CA SER A 223 23.51 2.72 23.28
C SER A 223 24.47 1.79 22.53
N ARG A 224 25.50 2.34 21.87
CA ARG A 224 26.40 1.61 20.97
C ARG A 224 27.82 1.50 21.49
N THR A 225 28.21 2.27 22.51
CA THR A 225 29.58 2.28 23.03
C THR A 225 29.62 1.99 24.52
N GLN A 226 30.28 0.88 24.87
CA GLN A 226 30.54 0.49 26.24
C GLN A 226 31.97 0.85 26.62
N LEU A 227 32.12 1.86 27.47
CA LEU A 227 33.40 2.23 28.06
C LEU A 227 33.93 1.12 28.98
N THR A 228 35.17 0.70 28.74
CA THR A 228 35.88 -0.29 29.58
C THR A 228 36.91 0.37 30.49
N SER A 229 37.58 1.43 30.02
CA SER A 229 38.50 2.25 30.79
C SER A 229 38.45 3.68 30.28
N PHE A 230 38.62 4.67 31.15
CA PHE A 230 38.75 6.07 30.77
C PHE A 230 39.59 6.79 31.81
N ARG A 231 40.68 7.41 31.38
CA ARG A 231 41.60 8.14 32.26
C ARG A 231 42.12 9.38 31.56
N VAL A 232 41.97 10.53 32.20
CA VAL A 232 42.65 11.76 31.79
C VAL A 232 44.14 11.59 32.10
N VAL A 233 44.98 11.64 31.08
CA VAL A 233 46.43 11.40 31.18
C VAL A 233 47.22 12.70 31.22
N ASP A 234 46.72 13.74 30.56
CA ASP A 234 47.32 15.08 30.58
C ASP A 234 46.22 16.14 30.69
N ALA A 235 46.52 17.22 31.41
CA ALA A 235 45.66 18.37 31.56
C ALA A 235 46.49 19.63 31.84
N THR A 236 46.24 20.70 31.09
CA THR A 236 46.90 22.00 31.24
C THR A 236 45.86 23.09 31.41
N GLN A 237 45.99 23.91 32.47
CA GLN A 237 45.09 25.04 32.75
C GLN A 237 45.80 26.38 32.55
N ARG A 238 45.16 27.28 31.82
CA ARG A 238 45.59 28.67 31.64
C ARG A 238 45.11 29.56 32.78
N LEU A 239 45.76 30.73 32.94
CA LEU A 239 45.44 31.69 34.01
C LEU A 239 44.01 32.27 33.95
N ASN A 240 43.35 32.19 32.80
CA ASN A 240 41.96 32.60 32.62
C ASN A 240 40.94 31.50 32.98
N GLY A 241 41.41 30.30 33.37
CA GLY A 241 40.57 29.17 33.73
C GLY A 241 40.31 28.17 32.59
N ASP A 242 40.83 28.41 31.38
CA ASP A 242 40.67 27.48 30.27
C ASP A 242 41.56 26.25 30.49
N LEU A 243 40.99 25.06 30.49
CA LEU A 243 41.70 23.80 30.66
C LEU A 243 41.60 22.96 29.38
N SER A 244 42.75 22.55 28.85
CA SER A 244 42.86 21.55 27.78
C SER A 244 43.29 20.22 28.38
N PHE A 245 42.68 19.12 27.96
CA PHE A 245 42.98 17.78 28.46
C PHE A 245 43.11 16.75 27.34
N THR A 246 43.86 15.70 27.64
CA THR A 246 43.99 14.49 26.82
C THR A 246 43.63 13.29 27.69
N ALA A 247 42.75 12.44 27.20
CA ALA A 247 42.28 11.26 27.90
C ALA A 247 42.51 9.99 27.07
N ASP A 248 43.06 8.97 27.72
CA ASP A 248 43.10 7.62 27.17
C ASP A 248 41.78 6.92 27.50
N ALA A 249 41.14 6.38 26.47
CA ALA A 249 39.90 5.66 26.57
C ALA A 249 40.02 4.28 25.94
N SER A 250 39.47 3.27 26.61
CA SER A 250 39.28 1.94 26.06
C SER A 250 37.80 1.64 26.03
N TYR A 251 37.27 1.23 24.88
CA TYR A 251 35.84 0.95 24.73
C TYR A 251 35.58 -0.28 23.84
N LYS A 252 34.35 -0.77 23.90
CA LYS A 252 33.82 -1.80 23.01
C LYS A 252 32.56 -1.27 22.33
N HIS A 253 32.33 -1.67 21.09
CA HIS A 253 31.03 -1.48 20.48
C HIS A 253 30.03 -2.48 21.07
N ALA A 254 28.81 -2.03 21.37
CA ALA A 254 27.73 -2.86 21.84
C ALA A 254 26.83 -3.22 20.66
N TYR A 255 26.62 -4.53 20.43
CA TYR A 255 25.59 -5.02 19.53
C TYR A 255 24.36 -5.41 20.35
N ASN A 256 23.23 -4.74 20.13
CA ASN A 256 21.99 -4.97 20.85
C ASN A 256 20.77 -5.03 19.91
N ALA A 257 19.58 -5.26 20.48
CA ALA A 257 18.34 -5.35 19.71
C ALA A 257 18.02 -4.07 18.92
N ASN A 258 18.42 -2.89 19.40
CA ASN A 258 18.22 -1.63 18.68
C ASN A 258 19.13 -1.55 17.46
N THR A 259 20.37 -2.01 17.57
CA THR A 259 21.30 -2.13 16.42
C THR A 259 20.74 -3.06 15.35
N GLU A 260 20.11 -4.17 15.73
CA GLU A 260 19.43 -5.07 14.78
C GLU A 260 18.26 -4.39 14.07
N ILE A 261 17.46 -3.60 14.78
CA ILE A 261 16.34 -2.85 14.20
C ILE A 261 16.86 -1.80 13.21
N GLU A 262 17.86 -1.01 13.61
CA GLU A 262 18.48 0.02 12.77
C GLU A 262 19.13 -0.59 11.52
N LEU A 263 19.79 -1.75 11.65
CA LEU A 263 20.39 -2.46 10.53
C LEU A 263 19.33 -2.97 9.54
N ARG A 264 18.24 -3.55 10.06
CA ARG A 264 17.12 -4.00 9.22
C ARG A 264 16.46 -2.84 8.48
N GLN A 265 16.29 -1.70 9.15
CA GLN A 265 15.75 -0.48 8.52
C GLN A 265 16.70 0.05 7.43
N ALA A 266 18.00 0.10 7.70
CA ALA A 266 18.99 0.56 6.72
C ALA A 266 19.02 -0.31 5.45
N LEU A 267 18.75 -1.62 5.58
CA LEU A 267 18.68 -2.55 4.46
C LEU A 267 17.27 -2.73 3.88
N ASN A 268 16.26 -1.98 4.37
CA ASN A 268 14.85 -2.11 3.95
C ASN A 268 14.29 -3.54 4.13
N LEU A 269 14.75 -4.23 5.17
CA LEU A 269 14.37 -5.60 5.57
C LEU A 269 13.22 -5.62 6.61
N ASP A 270 12.58 -4.47 6.84
CA ASP A 270 11.31 -4.34 7.56
C ASP A 270 10.14 -4.99 6.80
N LYS A 271 10.33 -5.29 5.51
CA LYS A 271 9.42 -6.09 4.70
C LYS A 271 9.73 -7.58 4.89
N VAL A 272 8.76 -8.33 5.39
CA VAL A 272 8.84 -9.80 5.48
C VAL A 272 8.30 -10.44 4.21
N ARG A 273 8.97 -11.49 3.77
CA ARG A 273 8.53 -12.35 2.67
C ARG A 273 8.07 -13.69 3.20
N PHE A 274 6.93 -14.17 2.77
CA PHE A 274 6.45 -15.52 3.06
C PHE A 274 5.56 -16.02 1.93
N VAL A 275 5.30 -17.33 1.93
CA VAL A 275 4.53 -18.02 0.90
C VAL A 275 3.23 -18.52 1.51
N PHE A 276 2.12 -18.24 0.83
CA PHE A 276 0.86 -18.94 1.05
C PHE A 276 0.69 -20.06 0.03
N ARG A 277 0.38 -21.26 0.51
CA ARG A 277 0.09 -22.41 -0.35
C ARG A 277 -1.34 -22.87 -0.19
N SER A 278 -1.92 -23.35 -1.28
CA SER A 278 -3.21 -24.02 -1.29
C SER A 278 -3.20 -25.15 -2.31
N ASN A 279 -4.06 -26.15 -2.09
CA ASN A 279 -4.22 -27.29 -2.99
C ASN A 279 -5.23 -27.03 -4.14
N SER A 280 -5.57 -25.77 -4.40
CA SER A 280 -6.54 -25.35 -5.41
C SER A 280 -6.16 -24.00 -6.02
N LYS A 281 -6.18 -23.92 -7.35
CA LYS A 281 -5.83 -22.70 -8.12
C LYS A 281 -6.80 -21.53 -7.92
N ASN A 282 -8.00 -21.81 -7.44
CA ASN A 282 -9.05 -20.80 -7.25
C ASN A 282 -9.06 -20.22 -5.83
N THR A 283 -7.99 -20.44 -5.06
CA THR A 283 -7.86 -19.88 -3.71
C THR A 283 -7.40 -18.43 -3.78
N VAL A 284 -8.06 -17.55 -3.06
CA VAL A 284 -7.69 -16.15 -2.89
C VAL A 284 -7.30 -15.93 -1.43
N PHE A 285 -6.15 -15.32 -1.19
CA PHE A 285 -5.62 -15.06 0.14
C PHE A 285 -5.81 -13.60 0.53
N TYR A 286 -6.12 -13.39 1.80
CA TYR A 286 -6.35 -12.09 2.41
C TYR A 286 -5.54 -11.96 3.69
N ILE A 287 -4.97 -10.79 3.96
CA ILE A 287 -4.40 -10.41 5.24
C ILE A 287 -5.19 -9.21 5.76
N ASN A 288 -5.80 -9.31 6.96
CA ASN A 288 -6.68 -8.27 7.52
C ASN A 288 -7.73 -7.76 6.51
N ASP A 289 -8.35 -8.69 5.77
CA ASP A 289 -9.36 -8.45 4.74
C ASP A 289 -8.89 -7.73 3.46
N GLN A 290 -7.59 -7.47 3.31
CA GLN A 290 -7.00 -7.05 2.04
C GLN A 290 -6.53 -8.26 1.24
N GLU A 291 -6.90 -8.33 -0.03
CA GLU A 291 -6.46 -9.38 -0.93
C GLU A 291 -4.96 -9.22 -1.23
N VAL A 292 -4.20 -10.28 -1.00
CA VAL A 292 -2.74 -10.29 -1.21
C VAL A 292 -2.31 -11.17 -2.38
N GLY A 293 -3.22 -11.97 -2.94
CA GLY A 293 -2.99 -12.75 -4.15
C GLY A 293 -3.89 -13.97 -4.26
N SER A 294 -3.84 -14.64 -5.40
CA SER A 294 -4.65 -15.83 -5.68
C SER A 294 -3.86 -16.91 -6.40
N GLY A 295 -4.09 -18.17 -6.05
CA GLY A 295 -3.43 -19.32 -6.68
C GLY A 295 -3.17 -20.48 -5.74
N GLU A 296 -2.44 -21.49 -6.25
CA GLU A 296 -1.91 -22.60 -5.44
C GLU A 296 -0.70 -22.18 -4.61
N VAL A 297 0.06 -21.18 -5.07
CA VAL A 297 1.22 -20.63 -4.40
C VAL A 297 1.20 -19.13 -4.61
N VAL A 298 1.29 -18.36 -3.52
CA VAL A 298 1.29 -16.89 -3.54
C VAL A 298 2.44 -16.41 -2.68
N ASP A 299 3.40 -15.72 -3.30
CA ASP A 299 4.43 -14.98 -2.60
C ASP A 299 3.89 -13.65 -2.14
N VAL A 300 4.08 -13.35 -0.86
CA VAL A 300 3.68 -12.09 -0.26
C VAL A 300 4.92 -11.43 0.32
N THR A 301 5.17 -10.20 -0.12
CA THR A 301 6.23 -9.34 0.39
C THR A 301 5.57 -8.08 0.93
N GLY A 302 5.86 -7.70 2.18
CA GLY A 302 5.34 -6.46 2.76
C GLY A 302 5.64 -6.33 4.25
N ASN A 303 5.24 -5.22 4.83
CA ASN A 303 5.41 -4.96 6.27
C ASN A 303 4.35 -5.73 7.08
N TYR A 304 4.57 -7.05 7.21
CA TYR A 304 3.68 -7.97 7.91
C TYR A 304 4.38 -8.59 9.14
N ILE A 305 5.17 -7.84 9.89
CA ILE A 305 5.83 -8.34 11.10
C ILE A 305 4.83 -8.41 12.26
N GLY A 306 4.51 -9.62 12.71
CA GLY A 306 3.63 -9.83 13.87
C GLY A 306 2.43 -10.73 13.59
N ILE A 307 1.39 -10.61 14.41
CA ILE A 307 0.21 -11.48 14.35
C ILE A 307 -0.87 -10.84 13.47
N TYR A 308 -1.17 -11.49 12.34
CA TYR A 308 -2.18 -11.04 11.39
C TYR A 308 -3.31 -12.04 11.24
N SER A 309 -4.51 -11.54 10.89
CA SER A 309 -5.64 -12.38 10.51
C SER A 309 -5.52 -12.73 9.04
N VAL A 310 -5.08 -13.95 8.73
CA VAL A 310 -4.97 -14.46 7.37
C VAL A 310 -6.21 -15.26 7.03
N ARG A 311 -6.82 -14.95 5.88
CA ARG A 311 -8.03 -15.59 5.38
C ARG A 311 -7.81 -16.11 3.98
N ALA A 312 -8.00 -17.41 3.75
CA ALA A 312 -8.01 -18.02 2.44
C ALA A 312 -9.46 -18.32 2.03
N VAL A 313 -9.85 -17.97 0.80
CA VAL A 313 -11.19 -18.15 0.27
C VAL A 313 -11.13 -18.99 -1.00
N ASN A 314 -11.86 -20.11 -1.04
CA ASN A 314 -11.97 -20.96 -2.20
C ASN A 314 -13.42 -21.31 -2.47
N ASN A 315 -13.99 -20.85 -3.59
CA ASN A 315 -15.36 -21.16 -4.01
C ASN A 315 -16.40 -21.02 -2.87
N GLY A 316 -16.31 -19.95 -2.08
CA GLY A 316 -17.20 -19.67 -0.95
C GLY A 316 -16.88 -20.37 0.37
N LYS A 317 -15.89 -21.29 0.41
CA LYS A 317 -15.32 -21.81 1.66
C LYS A 317 -14.23 -20.87 2.16
N ILE A 318 -14.24 -20.58 3.45
CA ILE A 318 -13.30 -19.66 4.09
C ILE A 318 -12.52 -20.41 5.16
N GLN A 319 -11.20 -20.28 5.15
CA GLN A 319 -10.33 -20.64 6.26
C GLN A 319 -9.65 -19.40 6.78
N SER A 320 -9.76 -19.13 8.08
CA SER A 320 -9.14 -17.98 8.72
C SER A 320 -8.26 -18.43 9.88
N LEU A 321 -7.02 -17.94 9.93
CA LEU A 321 -6.03 -18.25 10.96
C LEU A 321 -5.38 -16.95 11.42
N LYS A 322 -5.12 -16.83 12.73
CA LYS A 322 -4.22 -15.80 13.24
C LYS A 322 -2.80 -16.36 13.17
N LEU A 323 -1.98 -15.81 12.29
CA LEU A 323 -0.62 -16.28 12.04
C LEU A 323 0.38 -15.21 12.48
N ASN A 324 1.44 -15.64 13.16
CA ASN A 324 2.62 -14.82 13.34
C ASN A 324 3.46 -14.92 12.06
N LEU A 325 3.34 -13.92 11.19
CA LEU A 325 3.98 -13.87 9.89
C LEU A 325 5.45 -13.53 10.07
N LYS A 326 6.32 -14.39 9.55
CA LYS A 326 7.77 -14.29 9.66
C LYS A 326 8.41 -14.37 8.28
N ASN A 327 9.60 -13.80 8.18
CA ASN A 327 10.38 -13.92 6.95
C ASN A 327 10.73 -15.39 6.66
N GLY A 328 10.60 -15.82 5.40
CA GLY A 328 10.78 -17.21 4.96
C GLY A 328 9.66 -18.16 5.39
N GLY A 329 8.53 -17.67 5.91
CA GLY A 329 7.41 -18.52 6.31
C GLY A 329 6.74 -19.23 5.13
N ASP A 330 6.29 -20.46 5.34
CA ASP A 330 5.49 -21.23 4.37
C ASP A 330 4.20 -21.69 5.06
N TYR A 331 3.06 -21.15 4.64
CA TYR A 331 1.78 -21.33 5.31
C TYR A 331 0.76 -21.96 4.37
N PHE A 332 0.31 -23.16 4.71
CA PHE A 332 -0.56 -23.98 3.86
C PHE A 332 -2.04 -23.95 4.30
N PHE A 333 -2.94 -23.72 3.33
CA PHE A 333 -4.39 -23.65 3.49
C PHE A 333 -5.08 -24.73 2.63
N PRO A 334 -5.41 -25.88 3.23
CA PRO A 334 -6.00 -27.01 2.50
C PRO A 334 -7.53 -26.84 2.31
N PHE A 335 -8.01 -26.83 1.07
CA PHE A 335 -9.44 -26.95 0.78
C PHE A 335 -9.80 -28.36 0.35
N SER A 336 -10.80 -28.96 0.97
CA SER A 336 -11.26 -30.30 0.59
C SER A 336 -11.71 -30.32 -0.87
N LYS A 337 -10.93 -30.98 -1.74
CA LYS A 337 -11.36 -31.39 -3.08
C LYS A 337 -12.56 -32.32 -2.85
N LYS A 338 -13.72 -32.04 -3.45
CA LYS A 338 -14.76 -33.06 -3.54
C LYS A 338 -14.20 -34.19 -4.41
N ALA A 339 -13.71 -35.24 -3.77
CA ALA A 339 -13.47 -36.54 -4.36
C ALA A 339 -13.93 -37.59 -3.35
N SER A 340 -14.77 -38.49 -3.84
CA SER A 340 -15.24 -39.71 -3.19
C SER A 340 -14.13 -40.44 -2.39
N PRO A 341 -14.47 -41.06 -1.25
CA PRO A 341 -13.49 -41.71 -0.39
C PRO A 341 -12.93 -42.96 -1.07
N LYS A 342 -11.64 -42.94 -1.40
CA LYS A 342 -10.83 -44.16 -1.47
C LYS A 342 -9.59 -43.98 -0.62
N GLN A 343 -9.68 -44.63 0.53
CA GLN A 343 -8.65 -45.06 1.45
C GLN A 343 -7.35 -45.47 0.73
N VAL A 344 -6.22 -44.84 1.06
CA VAL A 344 -4.88 -45.44 0.96
C VAL A 344 -4.02 -44.86 2.10
N THR A 345 -3.98 -45.65 3.18
CA THR A 345 -2.84 -45.94 4.08
C THR A 345 -1.79 -44.86 4.35
N LEU A 346 -1.78 -44.38 5.61
CA LEU A 346 -0.55 -44.00 6.31
C LEU A 346 0.42 -45.19 6.29
N ALA A 347 1.65 -44.96 5.85
CA ALA A 347 2.80 -45.76 6.23
C ALA A 347 3.51 -45.05 7.40
N ASN A 348 3.72 -45.84 8.45
CA ASN A 348 4.07 -45.54 9.84
C ASN A 348 5.12 -44.45 10.14
N PRO A 349 4.95 -43.76 11.30
CA PRO A 349 6.06 -43.29 12.13
C PRO A 349 6.61 -44.45 12.98
N VAL A 350 7.93 -44.48 13.21
CA VAL A 350 8.60 -45.47 14.08
C VAL A 350 9.01 -44.81 15.40
N ALA A 351 8.74 -45.56 16.48
CA ALA A 351 9.28 -45.49 17.85
C ALA A 351 8.64 -44.51 18.87
N GLU A 352 7.44 -44.91 19.29
CA GLU A 352 6.98 -45.16 20.67
C GLU A 352 8.03 -45.21 21.80
N VAL A 353 7.77 -44.51 22.92
CA VAL A 353 7.83 -45.07 24.30
C VAL A 353 6.75 -44.41 25.20
N ALA A 354 5.72 -45.21 25.46
CA ALA A 354 4.97 -45.47 26.72
C ALA A 354 4.25 -44.38 27.54
N MET A 355 2.91 -44.60 27.62
CA MET A 355 1.99 -44.64 28.78
C MET A 355 1.83 -43.38 29.67
N ASP A 356 0.64 -42.92 30.03
CA ASP A 356 -0.49 -43.70 30.55
C ASP A 356 -1.85 -42.99 30.40
N LYS A 357 -2.92 -43.77 30.56
CA LYS A 357 -4.34 -43.38 30.53
C LYS A 357 -4.70 -42.47 31.72
N ASP A 358 -5.56 -41.47 31.51
CA ASP A 358 -6.90 -41.51 32.10
C ASP A 358 -7.84 -40.42 31.54
N SER A 359 -9.12 -40.78 31.45
CA SER A 359 -10.22 -39.87 31.10
C SER A 359 -10.75 -39.19 32.36
N THR A 360 -11.02 -37.89 32.33
CA THR A 360 -12.11 -37.31 33.14
C THR A 360 -12.44 -35.89 32.66
N ASN A 361 -13.73 -35.68 32.37
CA ASN A 361 -14.33 -34.35 32.29
C ASN A 361 -14.26 -33.69 33.67
N THR A 362 -13.71 -32.48 33.78
CA THR A 362 -14.10 -31.48 34.80
C THR A 362 -13.71 -30.07 34.36
N THR A 363 -14.72 -29.20 34.27
CA THR A 363 -14.62 -27.75 34.41
C THR A 363 -14.15 -27.38 35.82
N PHE A 364 -13.19 -26.45 35.97
CA PHE A 364 -13.19 -25.43 37.05
C PHE A 364 -12.20 -24.29 36.76
N SER A 365 -12.46 -23.20 37.48
CA SER A 365 -12.16 -21.78 37.29
C SER A 365 -10.83 -21.28 37.92
N GLU A 366 -10.68 -19.94 37.88
CA GLU A 366 -9.73 -19.03 38.56
C GLU A 366 -8.39 -18.75 37.84
N SER A 367 -8.19 -17.56 37.26
CA SER A 367 -8.02 -16.24 37.90
C SER A 367 -6.85 -16.20 38.88
N LEU A 368 -5.72 -15.64 38.41
CA LEU A 368 -4.75 -14.93 39.25
C LEU A 368 -4.36 -13.62 38.53
N LEU A 369 -4.78 -12.52 39.17
CA LEU A 369 -4.66 -11.07 38.91
C LEU A 369 -3.21 -10.57 38.63
N PRO A 370 -2.96 -9.31 38.14
CA PRO A 370 -3.70 -8.09 38.49
C PRO A 370 -4.05 -7.07 37.37
N SER A 371 -5.13 -6.35 37.65
CA SER A 371 -5.58 -5.14 36.97
C SER A 371 -4.73 -3.93 37.39
N PRO A 372 -4.46 -3.00 36.46
CA PRO A 372 -4.36 -1.59 36.81
C PRO A 372 -5.39 -0.74 36.07
N ALA A 373 -6.17 -0.03 36.88
CA ALA A 373 -6.62 1.35 36.72
C ALA A 373 -7.19 1.80 35.35
N THR A 374 -8.52 1.89 35.36
CA THR A 374 -9.33 2.88 34.64
C THR A 374 -8.63 4.23 34.45
N VAL A 375 -8.28 4.53 33.19
CA VAL A 375 -8.34 5.91 32.68
C VAL A 375 -9.67 6.03 31.95
N LYS A 376 -10.62 6.72 32.60
CA LYS A 376 -11.84 7.22 31.97
C LYS A 376 -11.42 8.25 30.92
N VAL A 377 -11.52 7.89 29.64
CA VAL A 377 -11.64 8.88 28.55
C VAL A 377 -13.05 8.78 28.02
N ASN A 378 -13.86 9.74 28.45
CA ASN A 378 -15.10 10.25 27.89
C ASN A 378 -15.71 9.46 26.73
N SER A 379 -16.59 8.53 27.10
CA SER A 379 -17.70 8.09 26.28
C SER A 379 -18.70 9.24 26.10
N ALA A 380 -18.60 9.98 24.99
CA ALA A 380 -19.69 10.81 24.48
C ALA A 380 -19.69 10.79 22.94
N LYS A 381 -20.85 10.42 22.40
CA LYS A 381 -21.21 10.23 20.98
C LYS A 381 -20.61 8.99 20.31
N LYS A 382 -21.21 7.83 20.61
CA LYS A 382 -21.39 6.78 19.60
C LYS A 382 -22.35 7.32 18.53
N GLN A 383 -21.86 8.17 17.63
CA GLN A 383 -22.54 8.39 16.36
C GLN A 383 -22.24 7.18 15.49
N VAL A 384 -23.30 6.47 15.11
CA VAL A 384 -23.23 5.34 14.20
C VAL A 384 -22.73 5.89 12.86
N VAL A 385 -21.41 5.86 12.63
CA VAL A 385 -20.83 6.24 11.34
C VAL A 385 -21.50 5.36 10.30
N LYS A 386 -22.34 5.98 9.46
CA LYS A 386 -23.03 5.28 8.38
C LYS A 386 -21.95 4.63 7.52
N ARG A 387 -21.92 3.31 7.47
CA ARG A 387 -20.94 2.56 6.67
C ARG A 387 -21.21 2.79 5.18
N TYR A 388 -20.46 3.70 4.57
CA TYR A 388 -20.43 3.90 3.12
C TYR A 388 -19.39 2.97 2.49
N ALA A 389 -19.62 2.57 1.25
CA ALA A 389 -18.62 1.84 0.46
C ALA A 389 -17.71 2.86 -0.25
N ASN A 390 -16.39 2.74 -0.11
CA ASN A 390 -15.46 3.67 -0.73
C ASN A 390 -15.11 3.24 -2.16
N LYS A 391 -15.16 4.18 -3.10
CA LYS A 391 -14.58 4.05 -4.44
C LYS A 391 -13.20 4.72 -4.41
N VAL A 392 -12.16 3.99 -4.76
CA VAL A 392 -10.86 4.61 -5.07
C VAL A 392 -11.01 5.41 -6.36
N LEU A 393 -10.81 6.73 -6.27
CA LEU A 393 -10.83 7.62 -7.43
C LEU A 393 -9.47 7.66 -8.11
N PHE A 394 -8.42 7.81 -7.31
CA PHE A 394 -7.05 7.93 -7.76
C PHE A 394 -6.13 7.47 -6.64
N LYS A 395 -4.95 7.01 -7.01
CA LYS A 395 -3.92 6.58 -6.09
C LYS A 395 -2.59 7.04 -6.68
N ASP A 396 -1.90 7.90 -5.94
CA ASP A 396 -0.51 8.26 -6.25
C ASP A 396 0.43 7.59 -5.24
N GLU A 397 1.68 8.05 -5.24
CA GLU A 397 2.75 7.52 -4.41
C GLU A 397 2.53 7.77 -2.90
N VAL A 398 1.76 8.80 -2.53
CA VAL A 398 1.64 9.28 -1.13
C VAL A 398 0.21 9.14 -0.61
N PHE A 399 -0.79 9.26 -1.48
CA PHE A 399 -2.19 9.34 -1.10
C PHE A 399 -3.08 8.42 -1.94
N THR A 400 -4.02 7.78 -1.25
CA THR A 400 -5.18 7.15 -1.88
C THR A 400 -6.40 8.05 -1.71
N TYR A 401 -6.98 8.51 -2.82
CA TYR A 401 -8.16 9.35 -2.84
C TYR A 401 -9.43 8.50 -2.91
N LEU A 402 -10.19 8.49 -1.82
CA LEU A 402 -11.41 7.71 -1.65
C LEU A 402 -12.65 8.57 -1.75
N MET A 403 -13.66 8.12 -2.48
CA MET A 403 -14.97 8.77 -2.52
C MET A 403 -16.04 7.83 -1.96
N PRO A 404 -16.74 8.20 -0.88
CA PRO A 404 -17.79 7.36 -0.31
C PRO A 404 -19.00 7.27 -1.23
N ARG A 405 -19.60 6.08 -1.26
CA ARG A 405 -20.82 5.77 -2.00
C ARG A 405 -21.81 5.03 -1.11
N SER A 406 -23.07 5.46 -1.16
CA SER A 406 -24.15 4.78 -0.47
C SER A 406 -24.67 3.64 -1.35
N LYS A 407 -24.84 2.46 -0.76
CA LYS A 407 -25.45 1.31 -1.43
C LYS A 407 -26.93 1.23 -1.03
N LYS A 408 -27.82 1.67 -1.92
CA LYS A 408 -29.27 1.45 -1.80
C LYS A 408 -29.76 0.60 -2.97
N ASN A 409 -30.52 -0.47 -2.70
CA ASN A 409 -31.16 -1.32 -3.71
C ASN A 409 -30.23 -1.75 -4.87
N ARG A 410 -29.03 -2.26 -4.54
CA ARG A 410 -27.98 -2.71 -5.48
C ARG A 410 -27.44 -1.64 -6.44
N LYS A 411 -27.78 -0.36 -6.24
CA LYS A 411 -27.20 0.80 -6.94
C LYS A 411 -26.32 1.60 -5.98
N TYR A 412 -25.20 2.11 -6.49
CA TYR A 412 -24.33 3.01 -5.74
C TYR A 412 -24.71 4.45 -6.11
N SER A 413 -24.96 5.29 -5.11
CA SER A 413 -25.16 6.72 -5.30
C SER A 413 -24.04 7.49 -4.64
N ASP A 414 -23.72 8.67 -5.18
CA ASP A 414 -22.82 9.62 -4.55
C ASP A 414 -23.37 10.03 -3.18
N VAL A 415 -22.46 10.30 -2.25
CA VAL A 415 -22.76 10.68 -0.87
C VAL A 415 -22.57 12.18 -0.74
N PHE A 416 -23.58 12.85 -0.20
CA PHE A 416 -23.55 14.26 0.13
C PHE A 416 -23.66 14.37 1.65
N LEU A 417 -22.68 15.03 2.27
CA LEU A 417 -22.56 15.17 3.72
C LEU A 417 -22.28 16.62 4.08
N SER A 418 -22.63 17.01 5.31
CA SER A 418 -22.15 18.29 5.85
C SER A 418 -20.63 18.27 6.00
N ARG A 419 -20.02 19.44 6.24
CA ARG A 419 -18.57 19.53 6.47
C ARG A 419 -18.14 18.69 7.68
N GLU A 420 -18.88 18.79 8.77
CA GLU A 420 -18.60 18.09 10.03
C GLU A 420 -18.70 16.57 9.82
N GLU A 421 -19.79 16.12 9.18
CA GLU A 421 -19.98 14.71 8.85
C GLU A 421 -18.90 14.19 7.88
N SER A 422 -18.44 15.04 6.96
CA SER A 422 -17.38 14.68 6.01
C SER A 422 -16.02 14.53 6.67
N THR A 423 -15.71 15.43 7.61
CA THR A 423 -14.46 15.41 8.38
C THR A 423 -14.43 14.20 9.29
N GLU A 424 -15.49 13.96 10.06
CA GLU A 424 -15.64 12.78 10.93
C GLU A 424 -15.55 11.48 10.12
N TYR A 425 -16.14 11.45 8.91
CA TYR A 425 -16.05 10.30 8.02
C TYR A 425 -14.61 10.04 7.55
N CYS A 426 -13.88 11.04 7.06
CA CYS A 426 -12.50 10.84 6.63
C CYS A 426 -11.58 10.49 7.81
N GLU A 427 -11.75 11.10 8.98
CA GLU A 427 -10.99 10.76 10.19
C GLU A 427 -11.23 9.31 10.62
N SER A 428 -12.46 8.79 10.48
CA SER A 428 -12.77 7.38 10.75
C SER A 428 -12.02 6.40 9.84
N LEU A 429 -11.54 6.87 8.69
CA LEU A 429 -10.70 6.14 7.75
C LEU A 429 -9.20 6.45 7.93
N SER A 430 -8.81 7.12 9.03
CA SER A 430 -7.46 7.63 9.25
C SER A 430 -6.97 8.52 8.11
N SER A 431 -7.84 9.42 7.64
CA SER A 431 -7.61 10.26 6.46
C SER A 431 -8.14 11.68 6.64
N SER A 432 -7.75 12.59 5.74
CA SER A 432 -8.19 13.99 5.77
C SER A 432 -8.95 14.36 4.49
N LEU A 433 -9.65 15.50 4.50
CA LEU A 433 -10.17 16.08 3.26
C LEU A 433 -8.98 16.63 2.43
N PRO A 434 -9.00 16.56 1.09
CA PRO A 434 -7.96 17.14 0.26
C PRO A 434 -7.91 18.68 0.30
N SER A 435 -6.74 19.23 0.04
CA SER A 435 -6.56 20.67 -0.23
C SER A 435 -7.12 21.03 -1.62
N LYS A 436 -7.23 22.33 -1.92
CA LYS A 436 -7.67 22.80 -3.24
C LYS A 436 -6.73 22.33 -4.35
N GLU A 437 -5.43 22.42 -4.10
CA GLU A 437 -4.36 22.03 -5.01
C GLU A 437 -4.41 20.53 -5.31
N ALA A 438 -4.75 19.71 -4.31
CA ALA A 438 -4.96 18.27 -4.50
C ALA A 438 -6.16 17.96 -5.42
N TYR A 439 -7.23 18.77 -5.38
CA TYR A 439 -8.34 18.63 -6.33
C TYR A 439 -7.96 19.06 -7.76
N GLU A 440 -7.19 20.15 -7.90
CA GLU A 440 -6.67 20.60 -9.21
C GLU A 440 -5.73 19.56 -9.82
N TYR A 441 -4.91 18.90 -8.99
CA TYR A 441 -4.12 17.74 -9.39
C TYR A 441 -5.01 16.56 -9.82
N LEU A 442 -6.01 16.20 -9.02
CA LEU A 442 -6.93 15.10 -9.34
C LEU A 442 -7.66 15.28 -10.67
N GLU A 443 -8.00 16.50 -11.09
CA GLU A 443 -8.63 16.74 -12.40
C GLU A 443 -7.72 16.41 -13.59
N GLN A 444 -6.40 16.48 -13.41
CA GLN A 444 -5.44 16.18 -14.47
C GLN A 444 -5.22 14.67 -14.64
N TYR A 445 -5.33 13.90 -13.54
CA TYR A 445 -4.94 12.49 -13.50
C TYR A 445 -6.09 11.51 -13.24
N ALA A 446 -7.28 12.01 -12.86
CA ALA A 446 -8.44 11.20 -12.55
C ALA A 446 -9.73 11.79 -13.16
N ASP A 447 -10.65 10.89 -13.53
CA ASP A 447 -12.00 11.27 -13.97
C ASP A 447 -12.85 11.65 -12.74
N LEU A 448 -12.61 12.87 -12.25
CA LEU A 448 -13.33 13.46 -11.12
C LEU A 448 -14.77 13.75 -11.54
N PRO A 449 -15.79 13.17 -10.88
CA PRO A 449 -17.17 13.45 -11.23
C PRO A 449 -17.48 14.95 -11.17
N SER A 450 -18.29 15.45 -12.09
CA SER A 450 -18.76 16.84 -12.03
C SER A 450 -19.50 17.10 -10.71
N GLY A 451 -19.14 18.16 -9.99
CA GLY A 451 -19.84 18.59 -8.78
C GLY A 451 -19.01 19.43 -7.82
N ASN A 452 -19.62 19.68 -6.66
CA ASN A 452 -19.05 20.46 -5.57
C ASN A 452 -18.52 19.55 -4.46
N TYR A 453 -17.31 19.83 -4.00
CA TYR A 453 -16.54 19.00 -3.07
C TYR A 453 -16.06 19.79 -1.85
N TRP A 454 -16.08 19.16 -0.68
CA TRP A 454 -15.48 19.73 0.52
C TRP A 454 -13.95 19.67 0.48
N THR A 455 -13.32 20.80 0.81
CA THR A 455 -11.87 20.92 1.01
C THR A 455 -11.51 20.90 2.49
N GLU A 456 -10.25 20.63 2.82
CA GLU A 456 -9.72 20.67 4.19
C GLU A 456 -10.02 22.00 4.92
N LYS A 457 -9.98 23.13 4.19
CA LYS A 457 -10.22 24.47 4.74
C LYS A 457 -11.70 24.80 4.94
N GLY A 458 -12.60 23.87 4.61
CA GLY A 458 -14.04 24.07 4.68
C GLY A 458 -14.63 24.89 3.53
N THR A 459 -13.83 25.16 2.50
CA THR A 459 -14.31 25.77 1.25
C THR A 459 -14.81 24.71 0.27
N VAL A 460 -15.57 25.13 -0.74
CA VAL A 460 -16.09 24.24 -1.78
C VAL A 460 -15.22 24.32 -3.02
N TYR A 461 -14.74 23.16 -3.50
CA TYR A 461 -14.12 23.00 -4.80
C TYR A 461 -15.16 22.57 -5.85
N SER A 462 -15.24 23.25 -6.99
CA SER A 462 -16.16 22.90 -8.09
C SER A 462 -15.37 22.37 -9.29
N SER A 463 -15.69 21.15 -9.73
CA SER A 463 -15.07 20.53 -10.92
C SER A 463 -15.70 20.96 -12.25
N VAL A 464 -16.61 21.94 -12.22
CA VAL A 464 -17.20 22.55 -13.42
C VAL A 464 -16.98 24.06 -13.36
N LYS A 465 -16.40 24.64 -14.42
CA LYS A 465 -16.29 26.12 -14.55
C LYS A 465 -17.71 26.72 -14.55
N ASN A 466 -18.05 27.36 -13.44
CA ASN A 466 -19.37 27.81 -12.99
C ASN A 466 -20.34 28.34 -14.07
N GLN A 467 -21.55 27.78 -14.11
CA GLN A 467 -22.81 28.49 -14.38
C GLN A 467 -23.94 27.79 -13.62
N GLU A 468 -24.10 28.14 -12.34
CA GLU A 468 -25.37 28.32 -11.60
C GLU A 468 -25.05 28.44 -10.11
N GLN A 469 -24.91 29.69 -9.67
CA GLN A 469 -24.96 30.06 -8.26
C GLN A 469 -26.35 29.74 -7.70
N GLY A 470 -26.39 29.20 -6.48
CA GLY A 470 -27.56 29.34 -5.62
C GLY A 470 -28.44 28.10 -5.44
N LYS A 471 -27.88 27.02 -4.89
CA LYS A 471 -28.59 26.25 -3.86
C LYS A 471 -27.61 25.96 -2.74
N THR A 472 -27.96 26.45 -1.56
CA THR A 472 -27.30 26.22 -0.28
C THR A 472 -26.66 24.83 -0.20
N LEU A 473 -25.34 24.80 -0.34
CA LEU A 473 -24.52 23.59 -0.32
C LEU A 473 -24.27 23.14 1.13
N GLU A 474 -25.34 22.99 1.93
CA GLU A 474 -25.22 22.45 3.29
C GLU A 474 -24.63 21.03 3.27
N GLN A 475 -24.74 20.35 2.13
CA GLN A 475 -24.14 19.05 1.88
C GLN A 475 -23.43 19.01 0.52
N ASN A 476 -22.17 18.62 0.51
CA ASN A 476 -21.35 18.46 -0.69
C ASN A 476 -20.82 17.04 -0.81
N LYS A 477 -20.27 16.71 -1.97
CA LYS A 477 -19.46 15.49 -2.11
C LYS A 477 -18.20 15.66 -1.29
N LEU A 478 -17.59 14.54 -0.94
CA LEU A 478 -16.30 14.51 -0.27
C LEU A 478 -15.39 13.51 -0.96
N ILE A 479 -14.11 13.82 -0.92
CA ILE A 479 -13.03 12.86 -1.15
C ILE A 479 -12.24 12.81 0.15
N CYS A 480 -11.81 11.62 0.55
CA CYS A 480 -10.89 11.43 1.64
C CYS A 480 -9.52 11.09 1.08
N MET A 481 -8.53 11.89 1.43
CA MET A 481 -7.12 11.73 1.10
C MET A 481 -6.47 10.88 2.21
N VAL A 482 -6.32 9.59 1.94
CA VAL A 482 -5.73 8.63 2.88
C VAL A 482 -4.23 8.58 2.65
N SER A 483 -3.44 8.91 3.68
CA SER A 483 -1.99 8.78 3.63
C SER A 483 -1.59 7.31 3.50
N MET A 484 -0.72 7.01 2.56
CA MET A 484 -0.08 5.70 2.41
C MET A 484 1.23 5.70 3.18
N SER A 485 1.15 5.54 4.51
CA SER A 485 2.31 5.34 5.37
C SER A 485 2.87 3.93 5.26
#